data_AF-A0A7T4Y9B2-F1
#
_entry.id   AF-A0A7T4Y9B2-F1
#
_cell.length_a   1.000
_cell.length_b   1.000
_cell.length_c   1.000
_cell.angle_alpha   90.00
_cell.angle_beta   90.00
_cell.angle_gamma   90.00
#
_symmetry.space_group_name_H-M   'P 1'
#
loop_
_entity.id
_entity.type
_entity.pdbx_description
1 polymer ?
#
loop_
_entity_poly.entity_id
_entity_poly.type
_entity_poly.pdbx_seq_one_letter_code
_entity_poly.pdbx_strand_id
1 'polypeptide(L)'
;MQPSLAAFRAALASLVSSRALKLAVGPIVVLLIAGAVFLGLPLVMLMTGVVPPWVQALYGGAGGIAQTLLVVLYQLALILLVALWSMPGAVAQIAADYPAAGPASDAVSGQRGAMAHYIGTYIVLCALIQFLGTVPLLYGVANLAAQGWLAMRLMPYLALRKRASAGELAALTKGWRLSFAGVAMAGVVLSGLIAAAISAAIALLMPGPAAFAGVTIGRVLGMLFLVYWFAHLSLRTLATMRGAAAGAGPAQP
;
A
#
# COMPACT_ATOMS: atom_id res chain seq x y z
N MET A 1 -10.19 -0.92 -20.40
CA MET A 1 -9.07 0.02 -20.12
C MET A 1 -9.52 1.46 -19.82
N GLN A 2 -10.64 1.97 -20.35
CA GLN A 2 -11.15 3.31 -20.01
C GLN A 2 -11.42 3.59 -18.50
N PRO A 3 -11.95 2.65 -17.68
CA PRO A 3 -12.26 2.94 -16.29
C PRO A 3 -11.02 3.11 -15.39
N SER A 4 -9.92 2.42 -15.69
CA SER A 4 -8.67 2.52 -14.93
C SER A 4 -7.94 3.85 -15.16
N LEU A 5 -7.99 4.39 -16.38
CA LEU A 5 -7.37 5.67 -16.73
C LEU A 5 -8.09 6.86 -16.08
N ALA A 6 -9.42 6.84 -16.05
CA ALA A 6 -10.17 7.88 -15.36
C ALA A 6 -10.02 7.78 -13.82
N ALA A 7 -9.92 6.57 -13.26
CA ALA A 7 -9.56 6.39 -11.85
C ALA A 7 -8.15 6.91 -11.53
N PHE A 8 -7.19 6.71 -12.46
CA PHE A 8 -5.84 7.24 -12.34
C PHE A 8 -5.82 8.77 -12.29
N ARG A 9 -6.51 9.43 -13.23
CA ARG A 9 -6.60 10.91 -13.27
C ARG A 9 -7.23 11.46 -11.98
N ALA A 10 -8.30 10.84 -11.51
CA ALA A 10 -8.95 11.23 -10.26
C ALA A 10 -8.02 11.04 -9.04
N ALA A 11 -7.26 9.93 -9.00
CA ALA A 11 -6.29 9.69 -7.94
C ALA A 11 -5.16 10.72 -7.93
N LEU A 12 -4.68 11.14 -9.10
CA LEU A 12 -3.66 12.19 -9.21
C LEU A 12 -4.19 13.53 -8.69
N ALA A 13 -5.41 13.91 -9.07
CA ALA A 13 -6.05 15.13 -8.58
C ALA A 13 -6.25 15.08 -7.04
N SER A 14 -6.69 13.94 -6.52
CA SER A 14 -6.87 13.72 -5.08
C SER A 14 -5.55 13.80 -4.31
N LEU A 15 -4.44 13.28 -4.87
CA LEU A 15 -3.11 13.32 -4.23
C LEU A 15 -2.60 14.75 -4.01
N VAL A 16 -2.88 15.65 -4.95
CA VAL A 16 -2.45 17.06 -4.89
C VAL A 16 -3.30 17.88 -3.90
N SER A 17 -4.40 17.33 -3.40
CA SER A 17 -5.27 18.02 -2.46
C SER A 17 -4.61 18.21 -1.08
N SER A 18 -4.92 19.33 -0.42
CA SER A 18 -4.45 19.60 0.95
C SER A 18 -4.94 18.55 1.96
N ARG A 19 -6.07 17.88 1.69
CA ARG A 19 -6.59 16.80 2.52
C ARG A 19 -5.79 15.51 2.39
N ALA A 20 -5.24 15.19 1.20
CA ALA A 20 -4.34 14.06 1.03
C ALA A 20 -3.05 14.25 1.84
N LEU A 21 -2.48 15.46 1.82
CA LEU A 21 -1.30 15.76 2.62
C LEU A 21 -1.56 15.55 4.12
N LYS A 22 -2.72 15.99 4.64
CA LYS A 22 -3.10 15.75 6.04
C LYS A 22 -3.18 14.27 6.41
N LEU A 23 -3.62 13.41 5.48
CA LEU A 23 -3.64 11.95 5.70
C LEU A 23 -2.23 11.34 5.72
N ALA A 24 -1.27 11.94 5.01
CA ALA A 24 0.12 11.49 4.98
C ALA A 24 0.90 11.89 6.25
N VAL A 25 0.56 13.00 6.91
CA VAL A 25 1.32 13.52 8.07
C VAL A 25 1.46 12.48 9.17
N GLY A 26 0.37 11.82 9.56
CA GLY A 26 0.39 10.81 10.64
C GLY A 26 1.40 9.68 10.37
N PRO A 27 1.25 8.93 9.25
CA PRO A 27 2.21 7.90 8.86
C PRO A 27 3.64 8.41 8.69
N ILE A 28 3.85 9.61 8.13
CA ILE A 28 5.18 10.21 7.98
C ILE A 28 5.83 10.40 9.35
N VAL A 29 5.15 11.07 10.28
CA VAL A 29 5.69 11.35 11.62
C VAL A 29 6.03 10.04 12.35
N VAL A 30 5.13 9.06 12.31
CA VAL A 30 5.35 7.75 12.95
C VAL A 30 6.59 7.05 12.36
N LEU A 31 6.72 7.03 11.03
CA LEU A 31 7.86 6.37 10.37
C LEU A 31 9.17 7.12 10.56
N LEU A 32 9.15 8.45 10.63
CA LEU A 32 10.34 9.25 10.94
C LEU A 32 10.82 8.99 12.37
N ILE A 33 9.90 8.92 13.34
CA ILE A 33 10.23 8.58 14.73
C ILE A 33 10.77 7.14 14.80
N ALA A 34 10.06 6.18 14.21
CA ALA A 34 10.49 4.79 14.19
C ALA A 34 11.86 4.63 13.51
N GLY A 35 12.08 5.30 12.38
CA GLY A 35 13.35 5.31 11.68
C GLY A 35 14.47 5.96 12.48
N ALA A 36 14.22 7.09 13.16
CA ALA A 36 15.20 7.73 14.03
C ALA A 36 15.61 6.81 15.20
N VAL A 37 14.66 6.09 15.80
CA VAL A 37 14.92 5.15 16.89
C VAL A 37 15.62 3.88 16.40
N PHE A 38 15.20 3.29 15.28
CA PHE A 38 15.73 2.01 14.80
C PHE A 38 16.99 2.12 13.94
N LEU A 39 17.22 3.26 13.26
CA LEU A 39 18.40 3.47 12.40
C LEU A 39 19.33 4.55 12.96
N GLY A 40 18.78 5.64 13.51
CA GLY A 40 19.59 6.73 14.08
C GLY A 40 20.35 6.31 15.33
N LEU A 41 19.69 5.56 16.23
CA LEU A 41 20.27 5.13 17.50
C LEU A 41 21.44 4.13 17.31
N PRO A 42 21.33 3.11 16.43
CA PRO A 42 22.47 2.26 16.09
C PRO A 42 23.61 2.98 15.38
N LEU A 43 23.31 3.98 14.53
CA LEU A 43 24.33 4.73 13.80
C LEU A 43 25.14 5.65 14.74
N VAL A 44 24.47 6.31 15.68
CA VAL A 44 25.12 7.07 16.76
C VAL A 44 25.95 6.13 17.64
N MET A 45 25.40 4.97 18.01
CA MET A 45 26.11 3.96 18.79
C MET A 45 27.38 3.44 18.10
N LEU A 46 27.32 3.18 16.78
CA LEU A 46 28.46 2.84 15.93
C LEU A 46 29.53 3.94 15.89
N MET A 47 29.12 5.21 15.79
CA MET A 47 30.04 6.36 15.82
C MET A 47 30.69 6.57 17.20
N THR A 48 30.00 6.19 18.27
CA THR A 48 30.52 6.26 19.66
C THR A 48 31.32 5.03 20.11
N GLY A 49 31.48 4.02 19.23
CA GLY A 49 32.28 2.82 19.49
C GLY A 49 31.62 1.74 20.38
N VAL A 50 30.41 1.97 20.87
CA VAL A 50 29.65 0.99 21.67
C VAL A 50 28.60 0.35 20.77
N VAL A 51 28.93 -0.77 20.14
CA VAL A 51 27.99 -1.52 19.28
C VAL A 51 27.31 -2.61 20.10
N PRO A 52 25.99 -2.53 20.38
CA PRO A 52 25.29 -3.54 21.15
C PRO A 52 25.38 -4.93 20.50
N PRO A 53 25.38 -6.03 21.29
CA PRO A 53 25.48 -7.39 20.75
C PRO A 53 24.39 -7.74 19.72
N TRP A 54 23.19 -7.19 19.88
CA TRP A 54 22.09 -7.39 18.92
C TRP A 54 22.33 -6.66 17.59
N VAL A 55 23.03 -5.52 17.58
CA VAL A 55 23.44 -4.80 16.36
C VAL A 55 24.54 -5.60 15.66
N GLN A 56 25.54 -6.10 16.41
CA GLN A 56 26.57 -6.96 15.82
C GLN A 56 26.00 -8.27 15.25
N ALA A 57 25.01 -8.86 15.92
CA ALA A 57 24.31 -10.04 15.43
C ALA A 57 23.47 -9.76 14.16
N LEU A 58 22.91 -8.56 14.02
CA LEU A 58 22.13 -8.14 12.85
C LEU A 58 23.00 -7.86 11.62
N TYR A 59 24.21 -7.33 11.83
CA TYR A 59 25.13 -6.92 10.76
C TYR A 59 26.33 -7.87 10.55
N GLY A 60 26.45 -8.95 11.34
CA GLY A 60 27.49 -9.97 11.22
C GLY A 60 27.18 -11.06 10.18
N GLY A 61 28.11 -12.01 9.98
CA GLY A 61 28.07 -13.00 8.89
C GLY A 61 26.85 -13.94 8.83
N ALA A 62 26.15 -14.15 9.95
CA ALA A 62 24.87 -14.89 10.01
C ALA A 62 23.62 -13.97 10.00
N GLY A 63 23.82 -12.65 10.07
CA GLY A 63 22.78 -11.63 10.17
C GLY A 63 22.00 -11.37 8.88
N GLY A 64 22.44 -11.93 7.75
CA GLY A 64 21.80 -11.72 6.45
C GLY A 64 20.31 -12.09 6.44
N ILE A 65 19.92 -13.20 7.08
CA ILE A 65 18.51 -13.62 7.16
C ILE A 65 17.72 -12.68 8.08
N ALA A 66 18.28 -12.30 9.24
CA ALA A 66 17.63 -11.44 10.22
C ALA A 66 17.43 -10.01 9.67
N GLN A 67 18.44 -9.44 9.04
CA GLN A 67 18.39 -8.14 8.38
C GLN A 67 17.34 -8.13 7.26
N THR A 68 17.31 -9.20 6.49
CA THR A 68 16.35 -9.36 5.39
C THR A 68 14.91 -9.47 5.88
N LEU A 69 14.68 -10.26 6.93
CA LEU A 69 13.37 -10.40 7.55
C LEU A 69 12.92 -9.07 8.18
N LEU A 70 13.85 -8.31 8.77
CA LEU A 70 13.59 -6.96 9.26
C LEU A 70 13.16 -6.01 8.13
N VAL A 71 13.82 -6.05 6.97
CA VAL A 71 13.44 -5.23 5.80
C VAL A 71 12.04 -5.58 5.31
N VAL A 72 11.69 -6.87 5.24
CA VAL A 72 10.34 -7.33 4.86
C VAL A 72 9.30 -6.84 5.87
N LEU A 73 9.56 -7.01 7.16
CA LEU A 73 8.65 -6.57 8.23
C LEU A 73 8.48 -5.05 8.24
N TYR A 74 9.55 -4.30 8.00
CA TYR A 74 9.50 -2.85 7.86
C TYR A 74 8.64 -2.43 6.67
N GLN A 75 8.82 -3.08 5.51
CA GLN A 75 8.04 -2.80 4.31
C GLN A 75 6.55 -3.12 4.53
N LEU A 76 6.25 -4.26 5.15
CA LEU A 76 4.89 -4.65 5.52
C LEU A 76 4.28 -3.65 6.51
N ALA A 77 5.02 -3.26 7.55
CA ALA A 77 4.57 -2.29 8.54
C ALA A 77 4.26 -0.93 7.90
N LEU A 78 5.10 -0.46 6.97
CA LEU A 78 4.85 0.75 6.20
C LEU A 78 3.57 0.63 5.35
N ILE A 79 3.40 -0.48 4.62
CA ILE A 79 2.22 -0.74 3.80
C ILE A 79 0.96 -0.72 4.66
N LEU A 80 0.97 -1.46 5.78
CA LEU A 80 -0.17 -1.57 6.68
C LEU A 80 -0.47 -0.25 7.37
N LEU A 81 0.55 0.46 7.85
CA LEU A 81 0.37 1.76 8.50
C LEU A 81 -0.30 2.75 7.54
N VAL A 82 0.26 2.93 6.34
CA VAL A 82 -0.30 3.89 5.38
C VAL A 82 -1.69 3.45 4.94
N ALA A 83 -1.90 2.17 4.63
CA ALA A 83 -3.19 1.68 4.16
C ALA A 83 -4.27 1.76 5.26
N LEU A 84 -4.00 1.31 6.48
CA LEU A 84 -4.99 1.32 7.56
C LEU A 84 -5.29 2.73 8.06
N TRP A 85 -4.28 3.60 8.10
CA TRP A 85 -4.44 4.99 8.55
C TRP A 85 -5.13 5.86 7.48
N SER A 86 -4.69 5.76 6.24
CA SER A 86 -5.08 6.71 5.19
C SER A 86 -6.32 6.27 4.41
N MET A 87 -6.54 4.95 4.23
CA MET A 87 -7.65 4.45 3.42
C MET A 87 -9.03 4.91 3.91
N PRO A 88 -9.36 4.91 5.23
CA PRO A 88 -10.66 5.40 5.69
C PRO A 88 -10.91 6.86 5.32
N GLY A 89 -9.88 7.70 5.48
CA GLY A 89 -9.93 9.12 5.13
C GLY A 89 -10.02 9.34 3.63
N ALA A 90 -9.23 8.61 2.83
CA ALA A 90 -9.27 8.67 1.37
C ALA A 90 -10.66 8.29 0.84
N VAL A 91 -11.22 7.18 1.34
CA VAL A 91 -12.58 6.73 0.98
C VAL A 91 -13.63 7.76 1.40
N ALA A 92 -13.52 8.35 2.60
CA ALA A 92 -14.46 9.38 3.06
C ALA A 92 -14.44 10.63 2.16
N GLN A 93 -13.26 11.03 1.68
CA GLN A 93 -13.10 12.19 0.80
C GLN A 93 -13.76 11.99 -0.56
N ILE A 94 -13.63 10.80 -1.15
CA ILE A 94 -14.13 10.51 -2.50
C ILE A 94 -15.51 9.84 -2.51
N ALA A 95 -16.07 9.52 -1.34
CA ALA A 95 -17.35 8.83 -1.22
C ALA A 95 -18.50 9.57 -1.92
N ALA A 96 -18.48 10.90 -1.85
CA ALA A 96 -19.50 11.76 -2.45
C ALA A 96 -19.53 11.65 -3.98
N ASP A 97 -18.40 11.33 -4.62
CA ASP A 97 -18.29 11.16 -6.07
C ASP A 97 -18.94 9.85 -6.56
N TYR A 98 -19.21 8.91 -5.65
CA TYR A 98 -19.78 7.59 -5.96
C TYR A 98 -20.97 7.25 -5.05
N PRO A 99 -22.10 7.99 -5.15
CA PRO A 99 -23.25 7.79 -4.26
C PRO A 99 -23.84 6.37 -4.35
N ALA A 100 -23.83 5.76 -5.55
CA ALA A 100 -24.28 4.38 -5.77
C ALA A 100 -23.40 3.33 -5.05
N ALA A 101 -22.17 3.67 -4.68
CA ALA A 101 -21.26 2.84 -3.88
C ALA A 101 -21.37 3.14 -2.38
N GLY A 102 -22.56 3.56 -1.93
CA GLY A 102 -22.87 3.83 -0.53
C GLY A 102 -22.71 2.61 0.39
N PRO A 103 -22.71 2.82 1.72
CA PRO A 103 -22.65 1.74 2.70
C PRO A 103 -23.77 0.70 2.47
N ALA A 104 -23.45 -0.58 2.60
CA ALA A 104 -24.42 -1.67 2.62
C ALA A 104 -24.71 -2.08 4.06
N SER A 105 -25.95 -2.49 4.35
CA SER A 105 -26.36 -2.98 5.68
C SER A 105 -25.68 -4.29 6.07
N ASP A 106 -25.31 -5.12 5.09
CA ASP A 106 -24.63 -6.41 5.22
C ASP A 106 -23.12 -6.33 4.86
N ALA A 107 -22.52 -5.14 4.99
CA ALA A 107 -21.13 -4.93 4.63
C ALA A 107 -20.17 -5.86 5.39
N VAL A 108 -19.10 -6.27 4.70
CA VAL A 108 -18.06 -7.25 5.12
C VAL A 108 -17.22 -6.84 6.36
N SER A 109 -17.65 -5.83 7.11
CA SER A 109 -16.89 -5.13 8.15
C SER A 109 -16.36 -6.00 9.31
N GLY A 110 -16.78 -7.27 9.39
CA GLY A 110 -16.33 -8.27 10.39
C GLY A 110 -15.30 -9.31 9.93
N GLN A 111 -14.86 -9.35 8.66
CA GLN A 111 -13.94 -10.40 8.16
C GLN A 111 -12.47 -10.21 8.60
N ARG A 112 -12.20 -10.18 9.91
CA ARG A 112 -10.83 -10.10 10.47
C ARG A 112 -9.90 -11.19 9.91
N GLY A 113 -10.45 -12.37 9.60
CA GLY A 113 -9.70 -13.49 9.01
C GLY A 113 -9.13 -13.22 7.62
N ALA A 114 -9.80 -12.42 6.76
CA ALA A 114 -9.33 -12.17 5.41
C ALA A 114 -8.06 -11.31 5.39
N MET A 115 -8.03 -10.26 6.21
CA MET A 115 -6.84 -9.40 6.34
C MET A 115 -5.65 -10.17 6.91
N ALA A 116 -5.87 -10.95 7.97
CA ALA A 116 -4.84 -11.80 8.56
C ALA A 116 -4.29 -12.82 7.54
N HIS A 117 -5.17 -13.43 6.73
CA HIS A 117 -4.78 -14.35 5.68
C HIS A 117 -3.92 -13.69 4.58
N TYR A 118 -4.28 -12.48 4.14
CA TYR A 118 -3.47 -11.75 3.14
C TYR A 118 -2.09 -11.36 3.68
N ILE A 119 -2.04 -10.89 4.93
CA ILE A 119 -0.79 -10.54 5.60
C ILE A 119 0.08 -11.78 5.79
N GLY A 120 -0.48 -12.87 6.32
CA GLY A 120 0.24 -14.12 6.53
C GLY A 120 0.80 -14.69 5.23
N THR A 121 -0.02 -14.73 4.16
CA THR A 121 0.44 -15.17 2.84
C THR A 121 1.55 -14.29 2.28
N TYR A 122 1.48 -12.96 2.47
CA TYR A 122 2.54 -12.06 2.03
C TYR A 122 3.86 -12.29 2.78
N ILE A 123 3.81 -12.51 4.10
CA ILE A 123 5.00 -12.85 4.89
C ILE A 123 5.64 -14.13 4.37
N VAL A 124 4.84 -15.18 4.11
CA VAL A 124 5.33 -16.45 3.54
C VAL A 124 5.95 -16.23 2.16
N LEU A 125 5.29 -15.47 1.27
CA LEU A 125 5.83 -15.14 -0.05
C LEU A 125 7.18 -14.42 0.06
N CYS A 126 7.28 -13.41 0.93
CA CYS A 126 8.52 -12.69 1.15
C CYS A 126 9.64 -13.59 1.68
N ALA A 127 9.32 -14.52 2.60
CA ALA A 127 10.28 -15.51 3.09
C ALA A 127 10.77 -16.43 1.97
N LEU A 128 9.87 -16.89 1.10
CA LEU A 128 10.21 -17.71 -0.07
C LEU A 128 11.07 -16.95 -1.09
N ILE A 129 10.78 -15.66 -1.30
CA ILE A 129 11.52 -14.81 -2.23
C ILE A 129 12.98 -14.63 -1.79
N GLN A 130 13.29 -14.76 -0.49
CA GLN A 130 14.67 -14.65 -0.03
C GLN A 130 15.58 -15.75 -0.57
N PHE A 131 15.04 -16.92 -0.87
CA PHE A 131 15.81 -17.98 -1.52
C PHE A 131 16.22 -17.63 -2.96
N LEU A 132 15.57 -16.62 -3.58
CA LEU A 132 15.94 -16.08 -4.88
C LEU A 132 16.97 -14.95 -4.79
N GLY A 133 17.44 -14.59 -3.58
CA GLY A 133 18.39 -13.48 -3.36
C GLY A 133 19.74 -13.63 -4.07
N THR A 134 20.08 -14.84 -4.51
CA THR A 134 21.27 -15.12 -5.33
C THR A 134 21.16 -14.60 -6.77
N VAL A 135 19.95 -14.28 -7.23
CA VAL A 135 19.68 -13.74 -8.57
C VAL A 135 18.94 -12.41 -8.45
N PRO A 136 19.65 -11.26 -8.44
CA PRO A 136 19.09 -9.95 -8.14
C PRO A 136 17.86 -9.56 -8.97
N LEU A 137 17.85 -9.93 -10.26
CA LEU A 137 16.73 -9.65 -11.16
C LEU A 137 15.48 -10.43 -10.76
N LEU A 138 15.61 -11.73 -10.50
CA LEU A 138 14.49 -12.58 -10.09
C LEU A 138 13.96 -12.15 -8.72
N TYR A 139 14.86 -11.81 -7.79
CA TYR A 139 14.49 -11.26 -6.50
C TYR A 139 13.65 -9.98 -6.65
N GLY A 140 14.10 -9.03 -7.47
CA GLY A 140 13.39 -7.78 -7.73
C GLY A 140 12.00 -8.01 -8.32
N VAL A 141 11.89 -8.86 -9.35
CA VAL A 141 10.62 -9.19 -10.00
C VAL A 141 9.67 -9.90 -9.05
N ALA A 142 10.16 -10.88 -8.29
CA ALA A 142 9.32 -11.63 -7.36
C ALA A 142 8.83 -10.76 -6.20
N ASN A 143 9.67 -9.86 -5.69
CA ASN A 143 9.28 -8.88 -4.67
C ASN A 143 8.21 -7.90 -5.20
N LEU A 144 8.37 -7.42 -6.44
CA LEU A 144 7.38 -6.58 -7.09
C LEU A 144 6.04 -7.31 -7.25
N ALA A 145 6.09 -8.58 -7.68
CA ALA A 145 4.92 -9.43 -7.82
C ALA A 145 4.22 -9.70 -6.48
N ALA A 146 4.96 -9.93 -5.39
CA ALA A 146 4.38 -10.12 -4.05
C ALA A 146 3.69 -8.84 -3.55
N GLN A 147 4.28 -7.67 -3.79
CA GLN A 147 3.67 -6.39 -3.46
C GLN A 147 2.41 -6.12 -4.29
N GLY A 148 2.47 -6.40 -5.60
CA GLY A 148 1.31 -6.31 -6.48
C GLY A 148 0.19 -7.26 -6.05
N TRP A 149 0.53 -8.49 -5.67
CA TRP A 149 -0.42 -9.46 -5.14
C TRP A 149 -1.10 -8.96 -3.87
N LEU A 150 -0.32 -8.44 -2.91
CA LEU A 150 -0.86 -7.89 -1.67
C LEU A 150 -1.75 -6.68 -1.95
N ALA A 151 -1.31 -5.73 -2.78
CA ALA A 151 -2.08 -4.55 -3.13
C ALA A 151 -3.41 -4.90 -3.80
N MET A 152 -3.41 -5.87 -4.73
CA MET A 152 -4.60 -6.35 -5.43
C MET A 152 -5.66 -6.95 -4.49
N ARG A 153 -5.24 -7.53 -3.35
CA ARG A 153 -6.15 -8.15 -2.37
C ARG A 153 -6.54 -7.20 -1.26
N LEU A 154 -5.55 -6.55 -0.65
CA LEU A 154 -5.72 -5.73 0.54
C LEU A 154 -6.43 -4.40 0.23
N MET A 155 -6.04 -3.71 -0.85
CA MET A 155 -6.57 -2.37 -1.11
C MET A 155 -8.06 -2.37 -1.47
N PRO A 156 -8.55 -3.21 -2.40
CA PRO A 156 -9.98 -3.28 -2.68
C PRO A 156 -10.77 -3.73 -1.45
N TYR A 157 -10.24 -4.68 -0.67
CA TYR A 157 -10.85 -5.11 0.57
C TYR A 157 -11.01 -3.94 1.56
N LEU A 158 -9.96 -3.17 1.82
CA LEU A 158 -10.01 -2.03 2.74
C LEU A 158 -10.94 -0.90 2.26
N ALA A 159 -10.99 -0.65 0.95
CA ALA A 159 -11.90 0.34 0.35
C ALA A 159 -13.37 -0.08 0.50
N LEU A 160 -13.66 -1.37 0.35
CA LEU A 160 -15.02 -1.89 0.20
C LEU A 160 -15.59 -2.55 1.44
N ARG A 161 -14.79 -2.92 2.45
CA ARG A 161 -15.26 -3.68 3.64
C ARG A 161 -16.43 -3.05 4.41
N LYS A 162 -16.66 -1.73 4.28
CA LYS A 162 -17.80 -1.03 4.91
C LYS A 162 -18.92 -0.68 3.92
N ARG A 163 -18.81 -1.14 2.67
CA ARG A 163 -19.66 -0.69 1.54
C ARG A 163 -20.20 -1.82 0.71
N ALA A 164 -19.42 -2.86 0.45
CA ALA A 164 -19.82 -4.02 -0.33
C ALA A 164 -20.22 -5.19 0.56
N SER A 165 -21.21 -5.96 0.13
CA SER A 165 -21.50 -7.28 0.69
C SER A 165 -20.44 -8.31 0.26
N ALA A 166 -20.43 -9.48 0.89
CA ALA A 166 -19.49 -10.55 0.54
C ALA A 166 -19.66 -11.03 -0.92
N GLY A 167 -20.90 -11.10 -1.39
CA GLY A 167 -21.22 -11.46 -2.78
C GLY A 167 -20.73 -10.41 -3.78
N GLU A 168 -20.94 -9.12 -3.48
CA GLU A 168 -20.46 -8.02 -4.33
C GLU A 168 -18.93 -7.97 -4.40
N LEU A 169 -18.25 -8.19 -3.27
CA LEU A 169 -16.80 -8.25 -3.22
C LEU A 169 -16.25 -9.44 -4.04
N ALA A 170 -16.89 -10.61 -3.93
CA ALA A 170 -16.54 -11.78 -4.74
C ALA A 170 -16.77 -11.55 -6.24
N ALA A 171 -17.90 -10.93 -6.60
CA ALA A 171 -18.21 -10.57 -7.98
C ALA A 171 -17.20 -9.56 -8.55
N LEU A 172 -16.82 -8.53 -7.79
CA LEU A 172 -15.80 -7.55 -8.19
C LEU A 172 -14.45 -8.20 -8.42
N THR A 173 -13.98 -8.97 -7.44
CA THR A 173 -12.65 -9.59 -7.50
C THR A 173 -12.56 -10.60 -8.64
N LYS A 174 -13.67 -11.24 -9.03
CA LYS A 174 -13.74 -12.13 -10.19
C LYS A 174 -13.82 -11.35 -11.51
N GLY A 175 -14.76 -10.42 -11.63
CA GLY A 175 -15.06 -9.71 -12.89
C GLY A 175 -14.00 -8.67 -13.28
N TRP A 176 -13.36 -8.03 -12.31
CA TRP A 176 -12.41 -6.93 -12.53
C TRP A 176 -10.95 -7.31 -12.20
N ARG A 177 -10.67 -8.62 -12.08
CA ARG A 177 -9.35 -9.15 -11.65
C ARG A 177 -8.18 -8.57 -12.44
N LEU A 178 -8.30 -8.50 -13.77
CA LEU A 178 -7.25 -7.98 -14.65
C LEU A 178 -7.03 -6.47 -14.45
N SER A 179 -8.10 -5.70 -14.20
CA SER A 179 -7.98 -4.27 -13.92
C SER A 179 -7.31 -4.02 -12.58
N PHE A 180 -7.71 -4.76 -11.53
CA PHE A 180 -7.05 -4.69 -10.24
C PHE A 180 -5.60 -5.14 -10.31
N ALA A 181 -5.27 -6.17 -11.08
CA ALA A 181 -3.90 -6.62 -11.27
C ALA A 181 -3.04 -5.61 -12.03
N GLY A 182 -3.57 -5.03 -13.11
CA GLY A 182 -2.89 -3.99 -13.87
C GLY A 182 -2.59 -2.75 -13.01
N VAL A 183 -3.59 -2.29 -12.23
CA VAL A 183 -3.39 -1.18 -11.28
C VAL A 183 -2.46 -1.55 -10.14
N ALA A 184 -2.49 -2.79 -9.65
CA ALA A 184 -1.55 -3.23 -8.62
C ALA A 184 -0.10 -3.13 -9.11
N MET A 185 0.20 -3.70 -10.28
CA MET A 185 1.57 -3.68 -10.81
C MET A 185 2.01 -2.28 -11.21
N ALA A 186 1.19 -1.56 -11.99
CA ALA A 186 1.50 -0.19 -12.39
C ALA A 186 1.61 0.75 -11.19
N GLY A 187 0.74 0.56 -10.20
CA GLY A 187 0.69 1.37 -9.00
C GLY A 187 1.85 1.11 -8.04
N VAL A 188 2.30 -0.13 -7.87
CA VAL A 188 3.51 -0.44 -7.09
C VAL A 188 4.75 0.15 -7.77
N VAL A 189 4.87 0.00 -9.10
CA VAL A 189 5.99 0.58 -9.86
C VAL A 189 5.98 2.11 -9.75
N LEU A 190 4.83 2.74 -10.00
CA LEU A 190 4.72 4.20 -9.97
C LEU A 190 4.89 4.77 -8.56
N SER A 191 4.38 4.09 -7.54
CA SER A 191 4.66 4.40 -6.13
C SER A 191 6.16 4.36 -5.84
N GLY A 192 6.86 3.33 -6.34
CA GLY A 192 8.31 3.23 -6.26
C GLY A 192 9.04 4.37 -6.97
N LEU A 193 8.58 4.76 -8.16
CA LEU A 193 9.15 5.89 -8.93
C LEU A 193 8.91 7.23 -8.23
N ILE A 194 7.71 7.48 -7.70
CA ILE A 194 7.40 8.67 -6.89
C ILE A 194 8.32 8.72 -5.68
N ALA A 195 8.47 7.59 -4.99
CA ALA A 195 9.36 7.49 -3.85
C ALA A 195 10.81 7.81 -4.25
N ALA A 196 11.32 7.20 -5.32
CA ALA A 196 12.67 7.42 -5.81
C ALA A 196 12.92 8.87 -6.23
N ALA A 197 12.01 9.49 -6.97
CA ALA A 197 12.12 10.87 -7.43
C ALA A 197 12.15 11.86 -6.25
N ILE A 198 11.25 11.71 -5.29
CA ILE A 198 11.20 12.56 -4.09
C ILE A 198 12.45 12.35 -3.22
N SER A 199 12.89 11.10 -3.09
CA SER A 199 14.13 10.76 -2.37
C SER A 199 15.33 11.44 -3.00
N ALA A 200 15.47 11.35 -4.33
CA ALA A 200 16.57 11.96 -5.07
C ALA A 200 16.55 13.49 -4.95
N ALA A 201 15.38 14.12 -5.09
CA ALA A 201 15.22 15.56 -4.94
C ALA A 201 15.65 16.05 -3.55
N ILE A 202 15.24 15.35 -2.48
CA ILE A 202 15.61 15.73 -1.11
C ILE A 202 17.07 15.42 -0.81
N ALA A 203 17.61 14.30 -1.31
CA ALA A 203 19.02 13.97 -1.16
C ALA A 203 19.96 15.00 -1.82
N LEU A 204 19.53 15.62 -2.93
CA LEU A 204 20.24 16.73 -3.57
C LEU A 204 20.23 18.01 -2.73
N LEU A 205 19.16 18.26 -1.98
CA LEU A 205 19.00 19.47 -1.17
C LEU A 205 19.61 19.35 0.23
N MET A 206 19.59 18.15 0.81
CA MET A 206 20.06 17.88 2.17
C MET A 206 20.76 16.50 2.23
N PRO A 207 22.08 16.44 1.99
CA PRO A 207 22.83 15.19 2.11
C PRO A 207 22.91 14.70 3.56
N GLY A 208 23.09 13.39 3.75
CA GLY A 208 23.24 12.77 5.06
C GLY A 208 21.93 12.23 5.66
N PRO A 209 21.74 12.24 6.99
CA PRO A 209 20.58 11.65 7.66
C PRO A 209 19.23 12.18 7.16
N ALA A 210 19.20 13.40 6.61
CA ALA A 210 18.02 14.01 6.00
C ALA A 210 17.53 13.29 4.74
N ALA A 211 18.41 12.56 4.02
CA ALA A 211 18.02 11.73 2.89
C ALA A 211 17.04 10.61 3.29
N PHE A 212 17.12 10.11 4.53
CA PHE A 212 16.17 9.14 5.08
C PHE A 212 14.76 9.72 5.19
N ALA A 213 14.64 11.01 5.56
CA ALA A 213 13.35 11.69 5.60
C ALA A 213 12.75 11.77 4.19
N GLY A 214 13.57 12.04 3.18
CA GLY A 214 13.13 12.03 1.78
C GLY A 214 12.61 10.67 1.30
N VAL A 215 13.31 9.59 1.64
CA VAL A 215 12.86 8.21 1.34
C VAL A 215 11.53 7.90 2.04
N THR A 216 11.40 8.28 3.29
CA THR A 216 10.18 8.05 4.08
C THR A 216 8.99 8.81 3.49
N ILE A 217 9.16 10.12 3.25
CA ILE A 217 8.13 10.98 2.66
C ILE A 217 7.73 10.46 1.28
N GLY A 218 8.71 10.16 0.42
CA GLY A 218 8.47 9.64 -0.91
C GLY A 218 7.69 8.33 -0.91
N ARG A 219 8.06 7.38 -0.03
CA ARG A 219 7.34 6.10 0.11
C ARG A 219 5.92 6.27 0.62
N VAL A 220 5.69 7.15 1.60
CA VAL A 220 4.33 7.41 2.09
C VAL A 220 3.47 8.03 0.99
N LEU A 221 3.99 9.03 0.25
CA LEU A 221 3.23 9.70 -0.81
C LEU A 221 2.95 8.77 -1.99
N GLY A 222 3.93 7.97 -2.42
CA GLY A 222 3.71 6.94 -3.45
C GLY A 222 2.65 5.92 -3.03
N MET A 223 2.66 5.51 -1.76
CA MET A 223 1.68 4.58 -1.23
C MET A 223 0.29 5.22 -1.07
N LEU A 224 0.23 6.50 -0.70
CA LEU A 224 -1.02 7.26 -0.63
C LEU A 224 -1.65 7.39 -2.02
N PHE A 225 -0.84 7.64 -3.05
CA PHE A 225 -1.31 7.62 -4.44
C PHE A 225 -1.93 6.27 -4.80
N LEU A 226 -1.26 5.16 -4.45
CA LEU A 226 -1.77 3.82 -4.67
C LEU A 226 -3.13 3.60 -3.96
N VAL A 227 -3.24 4.07 -2.71
CA VAL A 227 -4.49 4.03 -1.92
C VAL A 227 -5.63 4.76 -2.66
N TYR A 228 -5.41 5.98 -3.14
CA TYR A 228 -6.42 6.73 -3.88
C TYR A 228 -6.81 6.05 -5.19
N TRP A 229 -5.84 5.51 -5.93
CA TRP A 229 -6.12 4.85 -7.21
C TRP A 229 -7.00 3.61 -7.01
N PHE A 230 -6.68 2.78 -6.02
CA PHE A 230 -7.53 1.65 -5.67
C PHE A 230 -8.89 2.09 -5.14
N ALA A 231 -8.97 3.13 -4.31
CA ALA A 231 -10.24 3.61 -3.77
C ALA A 231 -11.19 4.08 -4.90
N HIS A 232 -10.71 4.89 -5.85
CA HIS A 232 -11.50 5.31 -7.01
C HIS A 232 -11.91 4.13 -7.89
N LEU A 233 -10.99 3.21 -8.19
CA LEU A 233 -11.31 2.04 -9.02
C LEU A 233 -12.37 1.15 -8.34
N SER A 234 -12.19 0.84 -7.06
CA SER A 234 -13.08 -0.02 -6.29
C SER A 234 -14.48 0.59 -6.14
N LEU A 235 -14.59 1.86 -5.78
CA LEU A 235 -15.89 2.52 -5.65
C LEU A 235 -16.60 2.67 -6.99
N ARG A 236 -15.86 3.05 -8.05
CA ARG A 236 -16.44 3.15 -9.39
C ARG A 236 -16.97 1.82 -9.89
N THR A 237 -16.18 0.75 -9.74
CA THR A 237 -16.58 -0.59 -10.16
C THR A 237 -17.79 -1.09 -9.38
N LEU A 238 -17.84 -0.86 -8.07
CA LEU A 238 -19.03 -1.15 -7.25
C LEU A 238 -20.26 -0.35 -7.74
N ALA A 239 -20.10 0.95 -7.98
CA ALA A 239 -21.17 1.81 -8.50
C ALA A 239 -21.69 1.32 -9.86
N THR A 240 -20.81 0.90 -10.76
CA THR A 240 -21.22 0.36 -12.07
C THR A 240 -21.97 -0.96 -11.95
N MET A 241 -21.56 -1.86 -11.06
CA MET A 241 -22.26 -3.12 -10.86
C MET A 241 -23.66 -2.91 -10.26
N ARG A 242 -23.77 -2.05 -9.24
CA ARG A 242 -25.06 -1.72 -8.62
C ARG A 242 -25.98 -0.97 -9.58
N GLY A 243 -25.43 -0.05 -10.37
CA GLY A 243 -26.18 0.63 -11.43
C GLY A 243 -26.70 -0.34 -12.50
N ALA A 244 -25.89 -1.31 -12.92
CA ALA A 244 -26.32 -2.35 -13.86
C ALA A 244 -27.41 -3.26 -13.26
N ALA A 245 -27.30 -3.62 -11.97
CA ALA A 245 -28.32 -4.41 -11.29
C ALA A 245 -29.65 -3.64 -11.14
N ALA A 246 -29.60 -2.33 -10.87
CA ALA A 246 -30.79 -1.48 -10.77
C ALA A 246 -31.48 -1.28 -12.14
N GLY A 247 -30.71 -1.20 -13.23
CA GLY A 247 -31.23 -1.09 -14.59
C GLY A 247 -31.77 -2.41 -15.18
N ALA A 248 -31.43 -3.55 -14.58
CA ALA A 248 -31.89 -4.88 -14.97
C ALA A 248 -33.16 -5.34 -14.22
N GLY A 249 -33.88 -4.40 -13.59
CA GLY A 249 -35.18 -4.68 -12.94
C GLY A 249 -36.20 -5.29 -13.90
N PRO A 250 -37.21 -6.02 -13.39
CA PRO A 250 -38.01 -6.94 -14.19
C PRO A 250 -38.70 -6.21 -15.34
N ALA A 251 -38.54 -6.76 -16.55
CA ALA A 251 -39.42 -6.43 -17.67
C ALA A 251 -40.86 -6.56 -17.17
N GLN A 252 -41.59 -5.44 -17.16
CA GLN A 252 -43.01 -5.45 -16.82
C GLN A 252 -43.72 -6.40 -17.79
N PRO A 253 -44.65 -7.24 -17.29
CA PRO A 253 -45.39 -8.18 -18.11
C PRO A 253 -46.25 -7.49 -19.18
#